data_AF-A0A915EUD6-F1
#
_entry.id   AF-A0A915EUD6-F1
#
_cell.length_a   1.000
_cell.length_b   1.000
_cell.length_c   1.000
_cell.angle_alpha   90.00
_cell.angle_beta   90.00
_cell.angle_gamma   90.00
#
_symmetry.space_group_name_H-M   'P 1'
#
loop_
_entity.id
_entity.type
_entity.pdbx_description
1 polymer ?
#
loop_
_entity_poly.entity_id
_entity_poly.type
_entity_poly.pdbx_seq_one_letter_code
_entity_poly.pdbx_strand_id
1 'polypeptide(L)'
;MTLTFLLAGEKINRITDSGITLVIADQGAAVKKNVTNPEELLSEELGESFRTRRKREERDGPARASDVAAQLTAAAESSESRLEQSLSDVQRELCRKSRRIRQESITASPTKIARTFLEQENLKAAHIEGTLVEVWECVEVEVTLRAITKDRPCHQDMPITAEFSEGPVESFLAADNEIVETSPIMPCSSYQTQAVAWEGAIQKLDQKFGVLAKINSSIQF
;
A
#
# COMPACT_ATOMS: atom_id res chain seq x y z
N MET A 1 -22.57 -20.61 1.74
CA MET A 1 -21.54 -20.67 2.80
C MET A 1 -21.80 -19.50 3.73
N THR A 2 -22.23 -19.78 4.96
CA THR A 2 -22.59 -18.76 5.95
C THR A 2 -21.76 -19.05 7.19
N LEU A 3 -20.86 -18.15 7.54
CA LEU A 3 -20.02 -18.26 8.73
C LEU A 3 -20.85 -17.97 9.97
N THR A 4 -20.91 -18.95 10.86
CA THR A 4 -21.50 -18.84 12.20
C THR A 4 -20.39 -18.53 13.19
N PHE A 5 -20.45 -17.38 13.86
CA PHE A 5 -19.73 -17.14 15.11
C PHE A 5 -20.74 -17.13 16.25
N LEU A 6 -20.61 -18.11 17.14
CA LEU A 6 -21.35 -18.28 18.39
C LEU A 6 -20.63 -17.51 19.49
N LEU A 7 -21.21 -16.42 19.99
CA LEU A 7 -20.98 -15.97 21.36
C LEU A 7 -22.30 -15.46 21.96
N ALA A 8 -22.72 -16.15 23.03
CA ALA A 8 -23.75 -15.84 24.03
C ALA A 8 -25.09 -15.28 23.54
N GLY A 9 -26.12 -16.14 23.58
CA GLY A 9 -27.50 -15.75 23.34
C GLY A 9 -28.04 -14.79 24.41
N GLU A 10 -28.27 -13.55 24.00
CA GLU A 10 -29.03 -12.57 24.78
C GLU A 10 -30.54 -12.92 24.75
N LYS A 11 -31.11 -13.27 25.89
CA LYS A 11 -32.56 -13.07 26.12
C LYS A 11 -32.73 -11.79 26.92
N ILE A 12 -32.79 -10.67 26.21
CA ILE A 12 -33.17 -9.38 26.81
C ILE A 12 -34.66 -9.43 27.15
N ASN A 13 -35.00 -9.66 28.41
CA ASN A 13 -36.35 -9.41 28.89
C ASN A 13 -36.54 -7.90 29.08
N ARG A 14 -37.00 -7.21 28.03
CA ARG A 14 -37.39 -5.80 28.11
C ARG A 14 -38.69 -5.70 28.92
N ILE A 15 -38.62 -5.06 30.09
CA ILE A 15 -39.81 -4.59 30.80
C ILE A 15 -39.87 -3.08 30.57
N THR A 16 -40.73 -2.66 29.65
CA THR A 16 -41.04 -1.26 29.41
C THR A 16 -42.23 -0.87 30.28
N ASP A 17 -41.99 -0.01 31.26
CA ASP A 17 -43.05 0.70 31.97
C ASP A 17 -42.55 2.13 32.17
N SER A 18 -43.35 3.13 31.79
CA SER A 18 -43.12 4.57 32.03
C SER A 18 -41.72 5.13 31.68
N GLY A 19 -41.26 4.98 30.44
CA GLY A 19 -40.05 5.66 29.91
C GLY A 19 -38.71 5.18 30.47
N ILE A 20 -38.72 4.19 31.36
CA ILE A 20 -37.53 3.61 31.98
C ILE A 20 -37.30 2.23 31.36
N THR A 21 -36.12 2.03 30.76
CA THR A 21 -35.70 0.70 30.30
C THR A 21 -34.87 0.03 31.39
N LEU A 22 -35.40 -1.04 31.97
CA LEU A 22 -34.63 -1.93 32.85
C LEU A 22 -33.98 -3.02 32.01
N VAL A 23 -32.65 -3.07 32.04
CA VAL A 23 -31.83 -4.12 31.40
C VAL A 23 -31.23 -4.97 32.51
N ILE A 24 -31.49 -6.27 32.50
CA ILE A 24 -30.80 -7.22 33.39
C ILE A 24 -29.55 -7.65 32.63
N ALA A 25 -28.38 -7.26 33.13
CA ALA A 25 -27.11 -7.72 32.60
C ALA A 25 -26.85 -9.19 32.96
N ASP A 26 -26.05 -9.89 32.17
CA ASP A 26 -25.77 -11.33 32.33
C ASP A 26 -25.22 -11.72 33.71
N GLN A 27 -24.66 -10.76 34.46
CA GLN A 27 -24.16 -10.97 35.82
C GLN A 27 -25.22 -10.77 36.93
N GLY A 28 -26.50 -10.65 36.55
CA GLY A 28 -27.62 -10.49 37.49
C GLY A 28 -27.79 -9.07 38.04
N ALA A 29 -27.04 -8.09 37.53
CA ALA A 29 -27.21 -6.69 37.86
C ALA A 29 -28.38 -6.09 37.05
N ALA A 30 -29.32 -5.44 37.72
CA ALA A 30 -30.38 -4.68 37.07
C ALA A 30 -29.91 -3.24 36.81
N VAL A 31 -29.74 -2.88 35.54
CA VAL A 31 -29.35 -1.54 35.09
C VAL A 31 -30.59 -0.76 34.70
N LYS A 32 -30.82 0.35 35.39
CA LYS A 32 -31.84 1.35 35.00
C LYS A 32 -31.22 2.27 33.96
N LYS A 33 -31.55 2.07 32.67
CA LYS A 33 -31.13 2.97 31.60
C LYS A 33 -32.13 4.13 31.52
N ASN A 34 -31.72 5.29 32.03
CA ASN A 34 -32.41 6.54 31.73
C ASN A 34 -31.96 6.97 30.34
N VAL A 35 -32.89 7.07 29.39
CA VAL A 35 -32.58 7.58 28.05
C VAL A 35 -32.24 9.07 28.20
N THR A 36 -30.97 9.42 28.10
CA THR A 36 -30.50 10.81 28.09
C THR A 36 -30.45 11.31 26.65
N ASN A 37 -31.59 11.33 25.97
CA ASN A 37 -31.72 12.14 24.77
C ASN A 37 -32.08 13.56 25.24
N PRO A 38 -31.21 14.57 25.06
CA PRO A 38 -31.45 15.92 25.61
C PRO A 38 -32.76 16.56 25.11
N GLU A 39 -33.27 16.09 23.96
CA GLU A 39 -34.47 16.61 23.30
C GLU A 39 -35.78 15.99 23.83
N GLU A 40 -35.75 14.86 24.55
CA GLU A 40 -36.96 14.19 25.10
C GLU A 40 -37.32 14.62 26.54
N LEU A 41 -36.49 15.45 27.19
CA LEU A 41 -36.70 15.90 28.57
C LEU A 41 -37.74 17.03 28.74
N LEU A 42 -38.30 17.55 27.64
CA LEU A 42 -39.23 18.69 27.68
C LEU A 42 -40.72 18.31 27.64
N SER A 43 -41.07 17.03 27.61
CA SER A 43 -42.46 16.59 27.55
C SER A 43 -42.74 15.51 28.60
N GLU A 44 -43.74 15.80 29.42
CA GLU A 44 -44.57 14.87 30.21
C GLU A 44 -44.13 14.57 31.65
N GLU A 45 -44.67 15.42 32.54
CA GLU A 45 -45.44 15.04 33.72
C GLU A 45 -44.91 13.87 34.55
N LEU A 46 -43.94 14.19 35.42
CA LEU A 46 -43.77 13.55 36.73
C LEU A 46 -45.00 13.86 37.61
N GLY A 47 -46.14 13.25 37.29
CA GLY A 47 -47.41 13.39 38.01
C GLY A 47 -48.06 12.03 38.24
N GLU A 48 -48.01 11.56 39.48
CA GLU A 48 -48.99 10.64 40.06
C GLU A 48 -49.16 9.23 39.42
N SER A 49 -48.22 8.32 39.62
CA SER A 49 -48.51 6.88 39.51
C SER A 49 -47.67 5.98 40.44
N PHE A 50 -47.36 6.45 41.65
CA PHE A 50 -46.74 5.61 42.70
C PHE A 50 -47.76 5.03 43.69
N ARG A 51 -48.82 4.36 43.22
CA ARG A 51 -49.77 3.67 44.13
C ARG A 51 -50.31 2.35 43.57
N THR A 52 -49.42 1.45 43.15
CA THR A 52 -49.79 0.03 43.09
C THR A 52 -48.59 -0.84 43.44
N ARG A 53 -48.42 -1.08 44.74
CA ARG A 53 -47.40 -1.98 45.30
C ARG A 53 -47.83 -3.43 45.01
N ARG A 54 -47.54 -3.97 43.83
CA ARG A 54 -47.59 -5.42 43.59
C ARG A 54 -46.46 -6.07 44.41
N LYS A 55 -46.80 -7.08 45.23
CA LYS A 55 -45.81 -7.92 45.90
C LYS A 55 -44.90 -8.54 44.83
N ARG A 56 -43.60 -8.25 44.88
CA ARG A 56 -42.56 -8.98 44.13
C ARG A 56 -42.59 -10.43 44.59
N GLU A 57 -42.69 -11.36 43.64
CA GLU A 57 -42.16 -12.70 43.87
C GLU A 57 -40.63 -12.55 43.86
N GLU A 58 -40.00 -12.77 45.01
CA GLU A 58 -38.54 -12.91 45.12
C GLU A 58 -38.10 -14.13 44.32
N ARG A 59 -37.74 -13.93 43.05
CA ARG A 59 -36.73 -14.78 42.41
C ARG A 59 -35.37 -14.23 42.81
N ASP A 60 -34.92 -14.63 44.00
CA ASP A 60 -33.54 -14.39 44.45
C ASP A 60 -32.59 -15.24 43.60
N GLY A 61 -32.27 -14.74 42.40
CA GLY A 61 -31.07 -15.17 41.69
C GLY A 61 -29.86 -14.60 42.43
N PRO A 62 -28.81 -15.40 42.71
CA PRO A 62 -27.63 -14.88 43.39
C PRO A 62 -26.94 -13.86 42.48
N ALA A 63 -27.07 -12.57 42.80
CA ALA A 63 -26.28 -11.51 42.20
C ALA A 63 -24.82 -11.70 42.63
N ARG A 64 -24.07 -12.47 41.85
CA ARG A 64 -22.61 -12.59 41.96
C ARG A 64 -21.98 -11.84 40.78
N ALA A 65 -22.25 -10.54 40.69
CA ALA A 65 -21.45 -9.67 39.86
C ALA A 65 -20.14 -9.40 40.59
N SER A 66 -19.03 -9.93 40.07
CA SER A 66 -17.73 -9.42 40.49
C SER A 66 -17.52 -8.13 39.71
N ASP A 67 -17.49 -6.99 40.39
CA ASP A 67 -17.23 -5.68 39.77
C ASP A 67 -15.94 -5.70 38.91
N VAL A 68 -15.00 -6.58 39.26
CA VAL A 68 -13.77 -6.84 38.50
C VAL A 68 -14.06 -7.37 37.09
N ALA A 69 -15.04 -8.26 36.91
CA ALA A 69 -15.39 -8.80 35.60
C ALA A 69 -16.01 -7.74 34.69
N ALA A 70 -16.86 -6.86 35.24
CA ALA A 70 -17.43 -5.74 34.50
C ALA A 70 -16.35 -4.70 34.12
N GLN A 71 -15.42 -4.40 35.04
CA GLN A 71 -14.27 -3.53 34.76
C GLN A 71 -13.35 -4.11 33.68
N LEU A 72 -13.08 -5.41 33.72
CA LEU A 72 -12.28 -6.08 32.69
C LEU A 72 -12.94 -6.06 31.32
N THR A 73 -14.26 -6.26 31.26
CA THR A 73 -15.02 -6.20 30.00
C THR A 73 -14.99 -4.80 29.42
N ALA A 74 -15.27 -3.77 30.23
CA ALA A 74 -15.22 -2.38 29.78
C ALA A 74 -13.80 -1.94 29.36
N ALA A 75 -12.77 -2.42 30.07
CA ALA A 75 -11.39 -2.15 29.70
C ALA A 75 -11.03 -2.82 28.36
N ALA A 76 -11.44 -4.07 28.14
CA ALA A 76 -11.22 -4.79 26.90
C ALA A 76 -11.91 -4.09 25.71
N GLU A 77 -13.20 -3.77 25.83
CA GLU A 77 -13.97 -3.06 24.79
C GLU A 77 -13.37 -1.68 24.47
N SER A 78 -12.93 -0.94 25.50
CA SER A 78 -12.28 0.36 25.33
C SER A 78 -10.93 0.23 24.62
N SER A 79 -10.14 -0.78 24.96
CA SER A 79 -8.87 -1.06 24.28
C SER A 79 -9.09 -1.51 22.83
N GLU A 80 -10.05 -2.38 22.57
CA GLU A 80 -10.41 -2.86 21.24
C GLU A 80 -10.87 -1.68 20.35
N SER A 81 -11.82 -0.87 20.82
CA SER A 81 -12.30 0.29 20.08
C SER A 81 -11.18 1.29 19.74
N ARG A 82 -10.25 1.55 20.67
CA ARG A 82 -9.08 2.41 20.43
C ARG A 82 -8.11 1.82 19.40
N LEU A 83 -7.91 0.50 19.45
CA LEU A 83 -7.05 -0.21 18.51
C LEU A 83 -7.65 -0.19 17.10
N GLU A 84 -8.94 -0.49 16.97
CA GLU A 84 -9.67 -0.43 15.71
C GLU A 84 -9.59 0.96 15.08
N GLN A 85 -9.82 2.01 15.88
CA GLN A 85 -9.73 3.39 15.41
C GLN A 85 -8.30 3.71 14.93
N SER A 86 -7.29 3.34 15.72
CA SER A 86 -5.88 3.59 15.38
C SER A 86 -5.46 2.84 14.10
N LEU A 87 -5.89 1.59 13.95
CA LEU A 87 -5.61 0.79 12.75
C LEU A 87 -6.31 1.36 11.52
N SER A 88 -7.55 1.83 11.66
CA SER A 88 -8.28 2.51 10.58
C SER A 88 -7.57 3.79 10.13
N ASP A 89 -7.08 4.60 11.07
CA ASP A 89 -6.31 5.80 10.77
C ASP A 89 -4.99 5.48 10.05
N VAL A 90 -4.27 4.45 10.50
CA VAL A 90 -3.04 3.97 9.85
C VAL A 90 -3.32 3.47 8.43
N GLN A 91 -4.36 2.67 8.23
CA GLN A 91 -4.75 2.17 6.90
C GLN A 91 -5.07 3.31 5.94
N ARG A 92 -5.81 4.32 6.42
CA ARG A 92 -6.16 5.51 5.62
C ARG A 92 -4.91 6.29 5.20
N GLU A 93 -3.98 6.53 6.12
CA GLU A 93 -2.75 7.27 5.81
C GLU A 93 -1.79 6.48 4.92
N LEU A 94 -1.67 5.16 5.12
CA LEU A 94 -0.92 4.29 4.23
C LEU A 94 -1.48 4.33 2.81
N CYS A 95 -2.81 4.26 2.66
CA CYS A 95 -3.46 4.34 1.36
C CYS A 95 -3.20 5.69 0.67
N ARG A 96 -3.34 6.81 1.40
CA ARG A 96 -3.03 8.16 0.89
C ARG A 96 -1.58 8.28 0.43
N LYS A 97 -0.63 7.84 1.27
CA LYS A 97 0.80 7.91 0.99
C LYS A 97 1.19 7.01 -0.18
N SER A 98 0.69 5.78 -0.21
CA SER A 98 0.93 4.83 -1.31
C SER A 98 0.42 5.38 -2.65
N ARG A 99 -0.80 5.93 -2.68
CA ARG A 99 -1.36 6.54 -3.90
C ARG A 99 -0.51 7.70 -4.40
N ARG A 100 -0.03 8.57 -3.50
CA ARG A 100 0.83 9.70 -3.84
C ARG A 100 2.17 9.23 -4.41
N ILE A 101 2.86 8.33 -3.71
CA ILE A 101 4.14 7.77 -4.16
C ILE A 101 3.98 7.11 -5.52
N ARG A 102 2.88 6.36 -5.72
CA ARG A 102 2.61 5.70 -7.01
C ARG A 102 2.44 6.72 -8.14
N GLN A 103 1.66 7.77 -7.95
CA GLN A 103 1.49 8.81 -8.98
C GLN A 103 2.82 9.52 -9.28
N GLU A 104 3.56 9.94 -8.26
CA GLU A 104 4.86 10.59 -8.44
C GLU A 104 5.87 9.66 -9.14
N SER A 105 5.85 8.37 -8.81
CA SER A 105 6.76 7.38 -9.42
C SER A 105 6.40 7.04 -10.86
N ILE A 106 5.10 6.96 -11.19
CA ILE A 106 4.64 6.75 -12.57
C ILE A 106 5.10 7.93 -13.45
N THR A 107 5.04 9.15 -12.94
CA THR A 107 5.53 10.34 -13.66
C THR A 107 7.06 10.30 -13.83
N ALA A 108 7.80 9.85 -12.82
CA ALA A 108 9.26 9.83 -12.86
C ALA A 108 9.83 8.73 -13.77
N SER A 109 9.28 7.51 -13.71
CA SER A 109 9.72 6.38 -14.53
C SER A 109 8.57 5.40 -14.78
N PRO A 110 7.76 5.61 -15.83
CA PRO A 110 6.64 4.74 -16.15
C PRO A 110 7.09 3.29 -16.40
N THR A 111 8.22 3.09 -17.09
CA THR A 111 8.78 1.75 -17.37
C THR A 111 9.10 0.98 -16.10
N LYS A 112 9.83 1.56 -15.14
CA LYS A 112 10.18 0.87 -13.88
C LYS A 112 8.93 0.46 -13.11
N ILE A 113 7.93 1.33 -13.09
CA ILE A 113 6.67 1.06 -12.41
C ILE A 113 5.90 -0.04 -13.15
N ALA A 114 5.80 0.00 -14.47
CA ALA A 114 5.16 -1.08 -15.25
C ALA A 114 5.82 -2.43 -14.98
N ARG A 115 7.15 -2.51 -15.04
CA ARG A 115 7.91 -3.75 -14.76
C ARG A 115 7.66 -4.27 -13.35
N THR A 116 7.67 -3.38 -12.35
CA THR A 116 7.46 -3.76 -10.94
C THR A 116 6.03 -4.23 -10.67
N PHE A 117 5.03 -3.54 -11.23
CA PHE A 117 3.61 -3.86 -10.97
C PHE A 117 3.11 -5.07 -11.76
N LEU A 118 3.64 -5.27 -12.97
CA LEU A 118 3.27 -6.39 -13.82
C LEU A 118 4.20 -7.60 -13.63
N GLU A 119 5.25 -7.45 -12.79
CA GLU A 119 6.26 -8.48 -12.52
C GLU A 119 6.88 -9.05 -13.81
N GLN A 120 7.16 -8.15 -14.76
CA GLN A 120 7.71 -8.48 -16.08
C GLN A 120 8.89 -7.56 -16.39
N GLU A 121 10.07 -8.13 -16.62
CA GLU A 121 11.30 -7.36 -16.86
C GLU A 121 11.34 -6.73 -18.26
N ASN A 122 10.76 -7.40 -19.26
CA ASN A 122 10.82 -7.00 -20.67
C ASN A 122 9.65 -6.11 -21.09
N LEU A 123 9.41 -5.05 -20.32
CA LEU A 123 8.41 -4.03 -20.66
C LEU A 123 9.04 -2.67 -20.89
N LYS A 124 8.43 -1.90 -21.78
CA LYS A 124 8.63 -0.46 -21.94
C LYS A 124 7.31 0.24 -21.69
N ALA A 125 7.35 1.41 -21.06
CA ALA A 125 6.15 2.18 -20.86
C ALA A 125 6.42 3.67 -21.03
N ALA A 126 5.44 4.40 -21.57
CA ALA A 126 5.54 5.84 -21.77
C ALA A 126 4.19 6.52 -21.53
N HIS A 127 4.25 7.80 -21.20
CA HIS A 127 3.04 8.62 -21.04
C HIS A 127 2.46 8.96 -22.41
N ILE A 128 1.17 8.71 -22.59
CA ILE A 128 0.42 9.28 -23.73
C ILE A 128 -0.20 10.61 -23.29
N GLU A 129 -1.01 10.58 -22.22
CA GLU A 129 -1.76 11.75 -21.75
C GLU A 129 -2.04 11.67 -20.24
N GLY A 130 -1.65 12.71 -19.51
CA GLY A 130 -1.94 12.85 -18.08
C GLY A 130 -1.35 11.71 -17.24
N THR A 131 -2.21 10.79 -16.80
CA THR A 131 -1.81 9.59 -16.01
C THR A 131 -1.93 8.28 -16.79
N LEU A 132 -2.29 8.36 -18.07
CA LEU A 132 -2.43 7.21 -18.94
C LEU A 132 -1.06 6.82 -19.50
N VAL A 133 -0.67 5.59 -19.20
CA VAL A 133 0.60 5.00 -19.59
C VAL A 133 0.33 3.89 -20.58
N GLU A 134 0.96 3.99 -21.75
CA GLU A 134 1.02 2.89 -22.71
C GLU A 134 2.17 1.96 -22.33
N VAL A 135 1.95 0.66 -22.49
CA VAL A 135 2.93 -0.38 -22.16
C VAL A 135 3.10 -1.26 -23.40
N TRP A 136 4.35 -1.54 -23.75
CA TRP A 136 4.73 -2.43 -24.83
C TRP A 136 5.68 -3.51 -24.32
N GLU A 137 5.58 -4.69 -24.89
CA GLU A 137 6.54 -5.77 -24.66
C GLU A 137 7.82 -5.50 -25.46
N CYS A 138 8.96 -5.69 -24.80
CA CYS A 138 10.27 -5.66 -25.42
C CYS A 138 10.70 -7.07 -25.79
N VAL A 139 11.52 -7.18 -26.85
CA VAL A 139 12.15 -8.42 -27.26
C VAL A 139 13.59 -8.44 -26.76
N GLU A 140 14.06 -9.60 -26.30
CA GLU A 140 15.47 -9.79 -25.94
C GLU A 140 16.32 -9.91 -27.19
N VAL A 141 17.47 -9.24 -27.19
CA VAL A 141 18.38 -9.18 -28.35
C VAL A 141 19.80 -9.43 -27.87
N GLU A 142 20.55 -10.25 -28.60
CA GLU A 142 21.98 -10.43 -28.34
C GLU A 142 22.74 -9.18 -28.78
N VAL A 143 23.66 -8.70 -27.93
CA VAL A 143 24.42 -7.48 -28.22
C VAL A 143 25.90 -7.66 -27.94
N THR A 144 26.70 -7.01 -28.77
CA THR A 144 28.15 -6.97 -28.65
C THR A 144 28.61 -5.52 -28.47
N LEU A 145 29.42 -5.27 -27.43
CA LEU A 145 30.01 -3.96 -27.18
C LEU A 145 31.06 -3.62 -28.25
N ARG A 146 31.04 -2.38 -28.75
CA ARG A 146 31.96 -1.95 -29.80
C ARG A 146 32.81 -0.75 -29.35
N ALA A 147 34.10 -0.81 -29.65
CA ALA A 147 34.96 0.36 -29.59
C ALA A 147 34.56 1.37 -30.68
N ILE A 148 34.37 2.63 -30.31
CA ILE A 148 34.07 3.70 -31.28
C ILE A 148 35.37 4.07 -32.01
N THR A 149 35.30 4.27 -33.33
CA THR A 149 36.41 4.88 -34.08
C THR A 149 36.53 6.36 -33.73
N LYS A 150 37.76 6.85 -33.51
CA LYS A 150 38.10 8.23 -33.10
C LYS A 150 37.41 9.36 -33.91
N ASP A 151 36.97 9.07 -35.13
CA ASP A 151 36.36 10.03 -36.05
C ASP A 151 34.81 10.09 -36.00
N ARG A 152 34.18 9.34 -35.07
CA ARG A 152 32.72 9.38 -34.88
C ARG A 152 32.30 10.38 -33.80
N PRO A 153 31.09 10.96 -33.91
CA PRO A 153 30.55 11.83 -32.87
C PRO A 153 30.40 11.06 -31.54
N CYS A 154 30.52 11.78 -30.43
CA CYS A 154 30.22 11.23 -29.12
C CYS A 154 28.72 11.19 -28.89
N HIS A 155 28.26 10.16 -28.21
CA HIS A 155 26.85 9.92 -27.91
C HIS A 155 26.62 9.89 -26.40
N GLN A 156 25.41 10.24 -25.98
CA GLN A 156 25.02 10.18 -24.57
C GLN A 156 24.99 8.74 -24.03
N ASP A 157 24.66 7.78 -24.88
CA ASP A 157 24.52 6.36 -24.55
C ASP A 157 25.68 5.55 -25.14
N MET A 158 25.85 4.31 -24.67
CA MET A 158 26.98 3.47 -25.08
C MET A 158 26.66 2.79 -26.42
N PRO A 159 27.46 2.97 -27.48
CA PRO A 159 27.18 2.31 -28.76
C PRO A 159 27.50 0.81 -28.69
N ILE A 160 26.63 0.03 -29.31
CA ILE A 160 26.66 -1.43 -29.35
C ILE A 160 26.30 -1.91 -30.77
N THR A 161 26.50 -3.19 -31.02
CA THR A 161 25.94 -3.88 -32.18
C THR A 161 24.93 -4.90 -31.68
N ALA A 162 23.68 -4.76 -32.11
CA ALA A 162 22.58 -5.64 -31.75
C ALA A 162 22.29 -6.60 -32.90
N GLU A 163 22.16 -7.89 -32.59
CA GLU A 163 21.93 -8.95 -33.57
C GLU A 163 20.42 -9.21 -33.69
N PHE A 164 19.83 -8.74 -34.80
CA PHE A 164 18.44 -9.02 -35.13
C PHE A 164 18.34 -10.12 -36.18
N SER A 165 17.13 -10.67 -36.39
CA SER A 165 16.89 -11.70 -37.42
C SER A 165 17.24 -11.24 -38.85
N GLU A 166 17.23 -9.92 -39.09
CA GLU A 166 17.56 -9.28 -40.36
C GLU A 166 19.07 -9.00 -40.51
N GLY A 167 19.82 -9.12 -39.42
CA GLY A 167 21.26 -8.89 -39.36
C GLY A 167 21.69 -7.96 -38.22
N PRO A 168 23.01 -7.68 -38.12
CA PRO A 168 23.55 -6.78 -37.11
C PRO A 168 23.18 -5.33 -37.40
N VAL A 169 22.66 -4.63 -36.38
CA VAL A 169 22.29 -3.22 -36.44
C VAL A 169 23.13 -2.43 -35.43
N GLU A 170 23.61 -1.26 -35.84
CA GLU A 170 24.26 -0.33 -34.92
C GLU A 170 23.19 0.31 -34.02
N SER A 171 23.39 0.23 -32.72
CA SER A 171 22.41 0.70 -31.72
C SER A 171 23.14 1.25 -30.50
N PHE A 172 22.38 1.69 -29.51
CA PHE A 172 22.90 2.26 -28.29
C PHE A 172 22.25 1.61 -27.08
N LEU A 173 23.04 1.41 -26.04
CA LEU A 173 22.60 0.93 -24.75
C LEU A 173 22.29 2.12 -23.85
N ALA A 174 21.00 2.36 -23.66
CA ALA A 174 20.46 3.35 -22.76
C ALA A 174 20.40 2.82 -21.31
N ALA A 175 19.77 3.58 -20.42
CA ALA A 175 19.55 3.16 -19.04
C ALA A 175 18.72 1.87 -18.95
N ASP A 176 18.88 1.13 -17.84
CA ASP A 176 18.12 -0.08 -17.53
C ASP A 176 18.18 -1.18 -18.62
N ASN A 177 19.33 -1.28 -19.31
CA ASN A 177 19.63 -2.22 -20.40
C ASN A 177 18.70 -2.10 -21.63
N GLU A 178 18.10 -0.93 -21.85
CA GLU A 178 17.30 -0.68 -23.05
C GLU A 178 18.19 -0.47 -24.28
N ILE A 179 17.86 -1.15 -25.37
CA ILE A 179 18.51 -0.96 -26.67
C ILE A 179 17.68 0.05 -27.47
N VAL A 180 18.32 1.13 -27.91
CA VAL A 180 17.71 2.19 -28.72
C VAL A 180 18.47 2.37 -30.03
N GLU A 181 17.74 2.65 -31.11
CA GLU A 181 18.35 2.84 -32.45
C GLU A 181 19.13 4.16 -32.55
N THR A 182 18.77 5.17 -31.75
CA THR A 182 19.39 6.49 -31.80
C THR A 182 19.74 6.99 -30.41
N SER A 183 20.88 7.65 -30.30
CA SER A 183 21.32 8.32 -29.07
C SER A 183 21.66 9.77 -29.35
N PRO A 184 21.31 10.72 -28.46
CA PRO A 184 21.67 12.12 -28.59
C PRO A 184 23.18 12.32 -28.81
N ILE A 185 23.51 13.09 -29.84
CA ILE A 185 24.90 13.50 -30.12
C ILE A 185 25.30 14.57 -29.10
N MET A 186 26.46 14.39 -28.49
CA MET A 186 27.01 15.34 -27.51
C MET A 186 28.47 15.72 -27.85
N PRO A 187 28.95 16.88 -27.38
CA PRO A 187 30.34 17.28 -27.58
C PRO A 187 31.31 16.30 -26.90
N CYS A 188 32.31 15.81 -27.62
CA CYS A 188 33.35 14.94 -27.04
C CYS A 188 34.22 15.71 -26.04
N SER A 189 34.11 15.40 -24.75
CA SER A 189 34.99 15.95 -23.71
C SER A 189 36.05 14.93 -23.27
N SER A 190 37.22 15.40 -22.79
CA SER A 190 38.34 14.55 -22.37
C SER A 190 38.09 13.69 -21.13
N TYR A 191 36.99 13.91 -20.41
CA TYR A 191 36.64 13.16 -19.20
C TYR A 191 35.34 12.38 -19.35
N GLN A 192 34.83 12.26 -20.57
CA GLN A 192 33.59 11.56 -20.85
C GLN A 192 33.85 10.08 -20.97
N THR A 193 33.70 9.40 -19.85
CA THR A 193 33.75 7.96 -19.81
C THR A 193 32.40 7.40 -19.38
N GLN A 194 31.90 6.44 -20.16
CA GLN A 194 30.73 5.65 -19.79
C GLN A 194 31.18 4.33 -19.19
N ALA A 195 30.42 3.85 -18.20
CA ALA A 195 30.62 2.55 -17.61
C ALA A 195 29.29 1.80 -17.57
N VAL A 196 29.29 0.54 -18.00
CA VAL A 196 28.12 -0.33 -18.01
C VAL A 196 28.50 -1.66 -17.38
N ALA A 197 27.61 -2.21 -16.56
CA ALA A 197 27.74 -3.58 -16.08
C ALA A 197 27.27 -4.55 -17.18
N TRP A 198 28.17 -5.40 -17.67
CA TRP A 198 27.91 -6.34 -18.77
C TRP A 198 28.59 -7.68 -18.47
N GLU A 199 27.86 -8.79 -18.59
CA GLU A 199 28.39 -10.16 -18.37
C GLU A 199 29.19 -10.31 -17.05
N GLY A 200 28.70 -9.69 -15.97
CA GLY A 200 29.36 -9.75 -14.66
C GLY A 200 30.66 -8.95 -14.54
N ALA A 201 30.96 -8.06 -15.48
CA ALA A 201 32.08 -7.13 -15.42
C ALA A 201 31.64 -5.69 -15.70
N ILE A 202 32.43 -4.70 -15.26
CA ILE A 202 32.19 -3.30 -15.61
C ILE A 202 33.00 -2.99 -16.86
N GLN A 203 32.32 -2.66 -17.95
CA GLN A 203 32.91 -2.26 -19.21
C GLN A 203 32.95 -0.74 -19.27
N LYS A 204 34.13 -0.16 -19.50
CA LYS A 204 34.38 1.28 -19.48
C LYS A 204 34.79 1.75 -20.87
N LEU A 205 34.05 2.69 -21.45
CA LEU A 205 34.32 3.24 -22.78
C LEU A 205 34.75 4.70 -22.70
N ASP A 206 35.98 4.97 -23.12
CA ASP A 206 36.43 6.33 -23.44
C ASP A 206 36.07 6.63 -24.90
N GLN A 207 35.04 7.45 -25.10
CA GLN A 207 34.55 7.75 -26.44
C GLN A 207 35.49 8.67 -27.23
N LYS A 208 36.33 9.48 -26.57
CA LYS A 208 37.26 10.39 -27.25
C LYS A 208 38.40 9.62 -27.91
N PHE A 209 38.90 8.58 -27.23
CA PHE A 209 39.99 7.76 -27.74
C PHE A 209 39.52 6.44 -28.37
N GLY A 210 38.24 6.10 -28.22
CA GLY A 210 37.68 4.86 -28.75
C GLY A 210 38.13 3.62 -27.98
N VAL A 211 38.50 3.75 -26.71
CA VAL A 211 39.10 2.66 -25.94
C VAL A 211 38.04 2.03 -25.05
N LEU A 212 37.75 0.75 -25.29
CA LEU A 212 36.94 -0.09 -24.41
C LEU A 212 37.85 -0.86 -23.46
N ALA A 213 37.67 -0.66 -22.15
CA ALA A 213 38.44 -1.31 -21.11
C ALA A 213 37.51 -2.13 -20.21
N LYS A 214 37.87 -3.39 -19.96
CA LYS A 214 37.18 -4.24 -18.99
C LYS A 214 37.77 -4.02 -17.59
N ILE A 215 36.92 -3.66 -16.66
CA ILE A 215 37.26 -3.58 -15.23
C ILE A 215 36.65 -4.82 -14.57
N ASN A 216 37.51 -5.76 -14.17
CA ASN A 216 37.10 -6.89 -13.35
C ASN A 216 36.81 -6.36 -11.94
N SER A 217 35.54 -6.20 -11.58
CA SER A 217 35.16 -5.85 -10.21
C SER A 217 35.21 -7.10 -9.34
N SER A 218 36.20 -7.20 -8.44
CA SER A 218 36.23 -8.21 -7.38
C SER A 218 35.29 -7.87 -6.21
N ILE A 219 34.39 -6.91 -6.39
CA ILE A 219 33.48 -6.45 -5.33
C ILE A 219 32.17 -7.22 -5.49
N GLN A 220 32.02 -8.24 -4.65
CA GLN A 220 30.75 -8.95 -4.43
C GLN A 220 29.88 -8.07 -3.53
N PHE A 221 28.63 -7.81 -3.93
CA PHE A 221 27.59 -7.23 -3.07
C PHE A 221 26.72 -8.35 -2.50
#